data_AF-A0A497A977-F1
#
_entry.id   AF-A0A497A977-F1
#
_cell.length_a   1.000
_cell.length_b   1.000
_cell.length_c   1.000
_cell.angle_alpha   90.00
_cell.angle_beta   90.00
_cell.angle_gamma   90.00
#
_symmetry.space_group_name_H-M   'P 1'
#
loop_
_entity.id
_entity.type
_entity.pdbx_description
1 polymer ?
#
loop_
_entity_poly.entity_id
_entity_poly.type
_entity_poly.pdbx_seq_one_letter_code
_entity_poly.pdbx_strand_id
1 'polypeptide(L)'
;MKKQRLFSSTLALGLLLALAVSIALAQGPGPREELAPQDTVGTAFTYQGRLTDGGSPANGHYDFKFQLYDAASDGNPVGSTVAQEDVAVSEGLFTVQLDFGTDAFTGEARWLEIGVRPGSGGTYTILSPRQPLTPAPYALGLRPGAVIAGDLGVNEAALTLDHAVGGGLRVKSAGGTAVYVDSAGGDGMYVESAGGHAVYVDSADNNGLEMDTIGNDGVVIGSAGDDGVVIGSVGSPSTASYSTDKNGLEVAGAEGYGLYVGRADVDGVYVDSAGYDGLFVSSAVDDGLHVGAVGDNGVYVYLADDDGVYVDVVGDDGVHVSSAGDDGVYANTTQANNEWGFYTPDKVYAGTTLASGGPLMLVAQNGGGRDLDAGEVVVVSGLGNPFGESDTPVPLVQAANADPAAPVFGVVYRRFVLEEERQEIEKDDRAEQVTSLHSRSVEGPAAPGDYLLVVVIGPAQVKAEALSGKPYPGALLAVNAQGKATAADASNLAFGRIIGTALEAPKVEGDGLVWVLVMPR
;
A
#
# COMPACT_ATOMS: atom_id res chain seq x y z
N MET A 1 -82.92 85.87 19.03
CA MET A 1 -81.53 86.21 18.69
C MET A 1 -80.59 85.48 19.65
N LYS A 2 -79.64 84.72 19.09
CA LYS A 2 -78.26 84.51 19.57
C LYS A 2 -77.99 84.12 21.04
N LYS A 3 -77.36 82.93 21.14
CA LYS A 3 -76.14 82.58 21.90
C LYS A 3 -76.26 82.12 23.37
N GLN A 4 -75.69 80.92 23.57
CA GLN A 4 -75.03 80.38 24.78
C GLN A 4 -75.99 79.99 25.93
N ARG A 5 -75.97 78.81 26.55
CA ARG A 5 -74.90 77.88 26.95
C ARG A 5 -75.48 76.47 27.19
N LEU A 6 -74.58 75.50 27.38
CA LEU A 6 -74.71 74.18 28.04
C LEU A 6 -74.81 72.93 27.14
N PHE A 7 -74.05 71.93 27.60
CA PHE A 7 -74.01 70.51 27.20
C PHE A 7 -73.01 70.07 26.14
N SER A 8 -71.74 70.39 26.42
CA SER A 8 -70.62 69.45 26.24
C SER A 8 -70.81 68.24 27.18
N SER A 9 -71.55 67.19 26.82
CA SER A 9 -71.61 65.96 27.65
C SER A 9 -72.02 64.64 26.98
N THR A 10 -72.04 64.49 25.64
CA THR A 10 -72.40 63.19 25.02
C THR A 10 -71.68 62.90 23.70
N LEU A 11 -70.40 63.32 23.58
CA LEU A 11 -69.52 62.90 22.48
C LEU A 11 -68.14 62.48 22.99
N ALA A 12 -68.09 61.94 24.21
CA ALA A 12 -66.88 61.45 24.87
C ALA A 12 -67.08 60.05 25.51
N LEU A 13 -68.11 59.29 25.07
CA LEU A 13 -68.37 57.92 25.56
C LEU A 13 -68.42 56.88 24.44
N GLY A 14 -68.28 57.28 23.17
CA GLY A 14 -68.25 56.36 22.02
C GLY A 14 -66.84 56.06 21.49
N LEU A 15 -65.79 56.63 22.08
CA LEU A 15 -64.43 56.56 21.55
C LEU A 15 -63.39 56.16 22.62
N LEU A 16 -63.81 55.39 23.63
CA LEU A 16 -62.96 54.89 24.72
C LEU A 16 -63.24 53.42 25.13
N LEU A 17 -64.02 52.69 24.35
CA LEU A 17 -64.14 51.22 24.31
C LEU A 17 -64.19 50.87 22.81
N ALA A 18 -63.33 50.11 22.16
CA ALA A 18 -62.32 49.17 22.60
C ALA A 18 -61.19 49.17 21.55
N LEU A 19 -60.30 50.15 21.63
CA LEU A 19 -58.96 50.07 21.02
C LEU A 19 -58.01 49.37 22.00
N ALA A 20 -58.40 48.18 22.47
CA ALA A 20 -57.47 47.21 23.01
C ALA A 20 -57.08 46.34 21.81
N VAL A 21 -56.18 46.86 20.98
CA VAL A 21 -55.40 46.02 20.07
C VAL A 21 -54.56 45.15 21.00
N SER A 22 -55.06 43.95 21.27
CA SER A 22 -54.28 42.88 21.84
C SER A 22 -53.06 42.71 20.94
N ILE A 23 -51.90 43.06 21.47
CA ILE A 23 -50.62 42.56 20.98
C ILE A 23 -50.74 41.04 21.11
N ALA A 24 -51.09 40.37 20.01
CA ALA A 24 -50.80 38.97 19.86
C ALA A 24 -49.27 38.88 19.83
N LEU A 25 -48.66 38.73 21.01
CA LEU A 25 -47.39 38.04 21.07
C LEU A 25 -47.69 36.70 20.41
N ALA A 26 -47.09 36.46 19.24
CA ALA A 26 -46.93 35.13 18.72
C ALA A 26 -46.26 34.33 19.85
N GLN A 27 -47.06 33.59 20.61
CA GLN A 27 -46.52 32.51 21.39
C GLN A 27 -46.01 31.55 20.34
N GLY A 28 -44.69 31.51 20.18
CA GLY A 28 -44.06 30.42 19.45
C GLY A 28 -44.61 29.10 19.97
N PRO A 29 -44.63 28.03 19.15
CA PRO A 29 -45.03 26.72 19.64
C PRO A 29 -44.31 26.50 20.97
N GLY A 30 -45.10 26.32 22.04
CA GLY A 30 -44.57 26.02 23.36
C GLY A 30 -43.67 24.79 23.26
N PRO A 31 -42.80 24.55 24.27
CA PRO A 31 -41.97 23.36 24.28
C PRO A 31 -42.84 22.16 23.90
N ARG A 32 -42.39 21.43 22.87
CA ARG A 32 -42.91 20.11 22.47
C ARG A 32 -43.42 19.43 23.72
N GLU A 33 -44.65 18.92 23.71
CA GLU A 33 -45.03 17.92 24.70
C GLU A 33 -43.96 16.84 24.61
N GLU A 34 -43.07 16.86 25.59
CA GLU A 34 -42.16 15.78 25.87
C GLU A 34 -43.09 14.60 26.07
N LEU A 35 -43.05 13.67 25.10
CA LEU A 35 -43.67 12.37 25.24
C LEU A 35 -43.09 11.81 26.53
N ALA A 36 -43.82 11.93 27.63
CA ALA A 36 -43.48 11.24 28.86
C ALA A 36 -43.30 9.77 28.47
N PRO A 37 -42.25 9.08 28.95
CA PRO A 37 -42.05 7.69 28.63
C PRO A 37 -43.36 6.95 28.93
N GLN A 38 -43.92 6.33 27.90
CA GLN A 38 -45.08 5.47 28.05
C GLN A 38 -44.74 4.45 29.14
N ASP A 39 -45.56 4.33 30.18
CA ASP A 39 -45.30 3.43 31.30
C ASP A 39 -44.98 2.03 30.75
N THR A 40 -43.86 1.46 31.20
CA THR A 40 -43.47 0.10 30.80
C THR A 40 -44.58 -0.87 31.17
N VAL A 41 -45.12 -1.58 30.18
CA VAL A 41 -46.12 -2.63 30.42
C VAL A 41 -45.46 -3.72 31.27
N GLY A 42 -45.99 -3.95 32.48
CA GLY A 42 -45.55 -5.03 33.36
C GLY A 42 -45.97 -6.41 32.86
N THR A 43 -45.51 -7.46 33.54
CA THR A 43 -45.83 -8.87 33.22
C THR A 43 -47.20 -9.33 33.72
N ALA A 44 -47.94 -8.45 34.39
CA ALA A 44 -49.22 -8.76 34.97
C ALA A 44 -50.35 -8.86 33.93
N PHE A 45 -51.24 -9.83 34.08
CA PHE A 45 -52.43 -10.00 33.23
C PHE A 45 -53.71 -10.15 34.06
N THR A 46 -54.85 -9.80 33.46
CA THR A 46 -56.17 -9.95 34.09
C THR A 46 -56.67 -11.37 33.92
N TYR A 47 -57.08 -12.01 35.02
CA TYR A 47 -57.77 -13.30 35.03
C TYR A 47 -59.20 -13.11 35.54
N GLN A 48 -60.18 -13.54 34.74
CA GLN A 48 -61.59 -13.58 35.14
C GLN A 48 -62.01 -15.04 35.31
N GLY A 49 -62.51 -15.37 36.48
CA GLY A 49 -62.97 -16.72 36.82
C GLY A 49 -64.42 -16.75 37.27
N ARG A 50 -65.00 -17.95 37.26
CA ARG A 50 -66.32 -18.23 37.84
C ARG A 50 -66.19 -19.25 38.97
N LEU A 51 -66.55 -18.84 40.18
CA LEU A 51 -66.61 -19.68 41.37
C LEU A 51 -68.06 -20.10 41.65
N THR A 52 -68.24 -21.39 41.88
CA THR A 52 -69.49 -21.95 42.44
C THR A 52 -69.20 -22.57 43.79
N ASP A 53 -70.13 -22.41 44.73
CA ASP A 53 -70.12 -23.06 46.03
C ASP A 53 -71.40 -23.89 46.18
N GLY A 54 -71.25 -25.18 46.47
CA GLY A 54 -72.37 -26.12 46.53
C GLY A 54 -73.22 -26.20 45.24
N GLY A 55 -72.66 -25.84 44.08
CA GLY A 55 -73.37 -25.79 42.79
C GLY A 55 -74.10 -24.47 42.50
N SER A 56 -74.14 -23.52 43.44
CA SER A 56 -74.67 -22.17 43.22
C SER A 56 -73.54 -21.16 42.95
N PRO A 57 -73.77 -20.07 42.20
CA PRO A 57 -72.78 -19.00 42.07
C PRO A 57 -72.41 -18.43 43.44
N ALA A 58 -71.12 -18.32 43.73
CA ALA A 58 -70.64 -17.79 45.01
C ALA A 58 -70.84 -16.27 45.11
N ASN A 59 -71.10 -15.76 46.30
CA ASN A 59 -71.22 -14.34 46.60
C ASN A 59 -70.45 -14.02 47.89
N GLY A 60 -69.76 -12.87 47.93
CA GLY A 60 -68.98 -12.42 49.10
C GLY A 60 -67.48 -12.35 48.81
N HIS A 61 -66.67 -12.18 49.86
CA HIS A 61 -65.22 -12.06 49.72
C HIS A 61 -64.51 -13.40 49.94
N TYR A 62 -63.52 -13.69 49.11
CA TYR A 62 -62.75 -14.93 49.12
C TYR A 62 -61.26 -14.65 48.98
N ASP A 63 -60.45 -15.49 49.63
CA ASP A 63 -59.01 -15.49 49.42
C ASP A 63 -58.66 -16.54 48.37
N PHE A 64 -57.80 -16.17 47.42
CA PHE A 64 -57.33 -17.03 46.35
C PHE A 64 -55.82 -17.20 46.39
N LYS A 65 -55.36 -18.39 46.01
CA LYS A 65 -53.95 -18.68 45.70
C LYS A 65 -53.87 -19.24 44.29
N PHE A 66 -52.98 -18.64 43.50
CA PHE A 66 -52.74 -19.03 42.12
C PHE A 66 -51.31 -19.54 41.96
N GLN A 67 -51.15 -20.71 41.36
CA GLN A 67 -49.83 -21.30 41.06
C GLN A 67 -49.84 -21.86 39.64
N LEU A 68 -48.80 -21.57 38.86
CA LEU A 68 -48.63 -22.17 37.55
C LEU A 68 -47.96 -23.54 37.68
N TYR A 69 -48.31 -24.43 36.75
CA TYR A 69 -47.74 -25.76 36.58
C TYR A 69 -47.40 -26.06 35.12
N ASP A 70 -46.42 -26.94 34.93
CA ASP A 70 -45.95 -27.42 33.62
C ASP A 70 -46.80 -28.54 32.99
N ALA A 71 -47.82 -29.05 33.71
CA ALA A 71 -48.75 -30.06 33.24
C ALA A 71 -50.15 -29.94 33.88
N ALA A 72 -51.16 -30.49 33.19
CA ALA A 72 -52.56 -30.48 33.63
C ALA A 72 -52.82 -31.25 34.94
N SER A 73 -52.05 -32.31 35.18
CA SER A 73 -52.05 -33.17 36.37
C SER A 73 -50.61 -33.61 36.67
N ASP A 74 -50.27 -33.75 37.96
CA ASP A 74 -48.95 -34.19 38.45
C ASP A 74 -47.72 -33.37 37.95
N GLY A 75 -47.96 -32.16 37.43
CA GLY A 75 -46.89 -31.25 37.00
C GLY A 75 -46.11 -30.61 38.15
N ASN A 76 -44.96 -30.04 37.84
CA ASN A 76 -44.13 -29.25 38.75
C ASN A 76 -44.62 -27.79 38.80
N PRO A 77 -44.56 -27.13 39.96
CA PRO A 77 -44.89 -25.71 40.06
C PRO A 77 -43.85 -24.87 39.30
N VAL A 78 -44.33 -23.87 38.57
CA VAL A 78 -43.52 -22.92 37.80
C VAL A 78 -43.74 -21.52 38.37
N GLY A 79 -42.67 -20.83 38.76
CA GLY A 79 -42.75 -19.48 39.35
C GLY A 79 -43.36 -19.46 40.77
N SER A 80 -43.57 -18.27 41.31
CA SER A 80 -44.11 -18.05 42.66
C SER A 80 -45.63 -18.16 42.72
N THR A 81 -46.15 -18.58 43.88
CA THR A 81 -47.59 -18.51 44.17
C THR A 81 -48.03 -17.05 44.33
N VAL A 82 -49.09 -16.65 43.63
CA VAL A 82 -49.72 -15.33 43.76
C VAL A 82 -50.94 -15.46 44.69
N ALA A 83 -50.91 -14.78 45.82
CA ALA A 83 -52.04 -14.71 46.75
C ALA A 83 -52.85 -13.43 46.51
N GLN A 84 -54.17 -13.56 46.46
CA GLN A 84 -55.12 -12.46 46.33
C GLN A 84 -56.14 -12.61 47.46
N GLU A 85 -56.04 -11.77 48.47
CA GLU A 85 -56.89 -11.83 49.66
C GLU A 85 -58.10 -10.90 49.50
N ASP A 86 -59.20 -11.22 50.17
CA ASP A 86 -60.44 -10.41 50.22
C ASP A 86 -61.04 -10.04 48.85
N VAL A 87 -60.86 -10.91 47.84
CA VAL A 87 -61.38 -10.69 46.47
C VAL A 87 -62.90 -10.76 46.47
N ALA A 88 -63.54 -9.70 46.01
CA ALA A 88 -64.99 -9.65 45.87
C ALA A 88 -65.46 -10.60 44.74
N VAL A 89 -66.34 -11.53 45.09
CA VAL A 89 -67.03 -12.44 44.17
C VAL A 89 -68.50 -12.06 44.14
N SER A 90 -69.03 -11.80 42.95
CA SER A 90 -70.43 -11.42 42.74
C SER A 90 -71.05 -12.26 41.65
N GLU A 91 -72.17 -12.92 41.94
CA GLU A 91 -72.83 -13.88 41.05
C GLU A 91 -71.86 -14.93 40.48
N GLY A 92 -70.92 -15.36 41.32
CA GLY A 92 -69.85 -16.29 41.01
C GLY A 92 -68.70 -15.69 40.21
N LEU A 93 -68.75 -14.47 39.71
CA LEU A 93 -67.67 -13.87 38.93
C LEU A 93 -66.67 -13.15 39.82
N PHE A 94 -65.39 -13.31 39.50
CA PHE A 94 -64.30 -12.54 40.10
C PHE A 94 -63.27 -12.17 39.03
N THR A 95 -62.58 -11.06 39.28
CA THR A 95 -61.51 -10.57 38.42
C THR A 95 -60.31 -10.24 39.30
N VAL A 96 -59.14 -10.76 38.93
CA VAL A 96 -57.87 -10.50 39.64
C VAL A 96 -56.78 -10.16 38.63
N GLN A 97 -55.75 -9.46 39.10
CA GLN A 97 -54.52 -9.26 38.35
C GLN A 97 -53.47 -10.26 38.84
N LEU A 98 -52.89 -11.02 37.91
CA LEU A 98 -51.90 -12.05 38.21
C LEU A 98 -50.57 -11.66 37.59
N ASP A 99 -49.50 -11.75 38.37
CA ASP A 99 -48.13 -11.53 37.91
C ASP A 99 -47.23 -12.66 38.41
N PHE A 100 -46.71 -13.46 37.49
CA PHE A 100 -45.79 -14.57 37.78
C PHE A 100 -44.35 -14.24 37.37
N GLY A 101 -44.08 -13.01 36.92
CA GLY A 101 -42.80 -12.57 36.38
C GLY A 101 -42.53 -13.04 34.95
N THR A 102 -41.41 -12.57 34.39
CA THR A 102 -41.00 -12.82 32.99
C THR A 102 -40.69 -14.30 32.72
N ASP A 103 -40.13 -15.01 33.69
CA ASP A 103 -39.59 -16.36 33.50
C ASP A 103 -40.69 -17.43 33.52
N ALA A 104 -41.89 -17.07 33.96
CA ALA A 104 -43.03 -17.99 34.00
C ALA A 104 -43.55 -18.35 32.61
N PHE A 105 -43.30 -17.54 31.58
CA PHE A 105 -43.88 -17.70 30.24
C PHE A 105 -42.83 -17.69 29.12
N THR A 106 -42.11 -18.79 28.93
CA THR A 106 -40.98 -18.88 27.98
C THR A 106 -41.29 -19.50 26.62
N GLY A 107 -42.39 -20.21 26.46
CA GLY A 107 -42.66 -20.92 25.20
C GLY A 107 -43.72 -21.98 25.32
N GLU A 108 -43.79 -22.60 26.49
CA GLU A 108 -44.47 -23.87 26.72
C GLU A 108 -45.85 -23.64 27.35
N ALA A 109 -46.67 -24.70 27.34
CA ALA A 109 -47.99 -24.68 27.93
C ALA A 109 -47.92 -24.46 29.46
N ARG A 110 -48.94 -23.79 30.01
CA ARG A 110 -49.07 -23.51 31.45
C ARG A 110 -50.48 -23.83 31.92
N TRP A 111 -50.58 -24.37 33.12
CA TRP A 111 -51.84 -24.68 33.79
C TRP A 111 -51.92 -23.93 35.12
N LEU A 112 -53.02 -23.21 35.33
CA LEU A 112 -53.30 -22.42 36.52
C LEU A 112 -54.05 -23.30 37.54
N GLU A 113 -53.39 -23.58 38.66
CA GLU A 113 -54.04 -24.13 39.84
C GLU A 113 -54.60 -22.99 40.70
N ILE A 114 -55.82 -23.18 41.19
CA ILE A 114 -56.53 -22.18 42.00
C ILE A 114 -56.92 -22.83 43.32
N GLY A 115 -56.34 -22.34 44.40
CA GLY A 115 -56.80 -22.60 45.75
C GLY A 115 -57.74 -21.48 46.20
N VAL A 116 -58.88 -21.81 46.81
CA VAL A 116 -59.86 -20.83 47.29
C VAL A 116 -60.32 -21.13 48.71
N ARG A 117 -60.57 -20.09 49.50
CA ARG A 117 -61.27 -20.19 50.80
C ARG A 117 -62.13 -18.94 51.03
N PRO A 118 -63.12 -18.98 51.94
CA PRO A 118 -63.82 -17.77 52.37
C PRO A 118 -62.84 -16.74 52.96
N GLY A 119 -63.08 -15.45 52.73
CA GLY A 119 -62.23 -14.36 53.25
C GLY A 119 -62.22 -14.26 54.78
N SER A 120 -63.14 -14.94 55.46
CA SER A 120 -63.13 -15.12 56.92
C SER A 120 -62.10 -16.16 57.41
N GLY A 121 -61.38 -16.81 56.51
CA GLY A 121 -60.32 -17.78 56.78
C GLY A 121 -60.72 -19.24 56.56
N GLY A 122 -59.82 -20.16 56.95
CA GLY A 122 -59.96 -21.60 56.76
C GLY A 122 -58.88 -22.22 55.86
N THR A 123 -59.06 -23.49 55.51
CA THR A 123 -58.17 -24.23 54.61
C THR A 123 -58.54 -23.95 53.15
N TYR A 124 -57.53 -23.74 52.30
CA TYR A 124 -57.76 -23.59 50.85
C TYR A 124 -58.23 -24.90 50.23
N THR A 125 -59.29 -24.83 49.44
CA THR A 125 -59.78 -25.92 48.59
C THR A 125 -59.17 -25.74 47.20
N ILE A 126 -58.51 -26.77 46.67
CA ILE A 126 -57.97 -26.76 45.30
C ILE A 126 -59.08 -27.06 44.30
N LEU A 127 -59.26 -26.17 43.33
CA LEU A 127 -60.19 -26.34 42.22
C LEU A 127 -59.55 -27.23 41.16
N SER A 128 -60.21 -28.35 40.84
CA SER A 128 -59.77 -29.32 39.84
C SER A 128 -60.79 -29.43 38.69
N PRO A 129 -60.35 -29.54 37.42
CA PRO A 129 -58.95 -29.60 36.97
C PRO A 129 -58.28 -28.21 36.91
N ARG A 130 -56.93 -28.19 36.85
CA ARG A 130 -56.16 -26.97 36.59
C ARG A 130 -56.57 -26.37 35.24
N GLN A 131 -56.64 -25.04 35.17
CA GLN A 131 -57.13 -24.34 33.99
C GLN A 131 -55.98 -24.08 32.99
N PRO A 132 -56.06 -24.49 31.72
CA PRO A 132 -55.04 -24.18 30.74
C PRO A 132 -55.02 -22.67 30.44
N LEU A 133 -53.82 -22.07 30.38
CA LEU A 133 -53.65 -20.71 29.90
C LEU A 133 -53.35 -20.74 28.39
N THR A 134 -54.32 -20.32 27.59
CA THR A 134 -54.17 -20.25 26.13
C THR A 134 -53.56 -18.91 25.72
N PRO A 135 -52.65 -18.88 24.73
CA PRO A 135 -52.12 -17.63 24.20
C PRO A 135 -53.22 -16.81 23.50
N ALA A 136 -53.11 -15.48 23.55
CA ALA A 136 -53.89 -14.61 22.68
C ALA A 136 -53.42 -14.81 21.21
N PRO A 137 -54.30 -14.65 20.19
CA PRO A 137 -53.94 -14.91 18.79
C PRO A 137 -52.67 -14.19 18.30
N TYR A 138 -52.48 -12.93 18.69
CA TYR A 138 -51.28 -12.16 18.31
C TYR A 138 -50.00 -12.61 19.03
N ALA A 139 -50.09 -13.34 20.15
CA ALA A 139 -48.94 -13.86 20.87
C ALA A 139 -48.42 -15.19 20.28
N LEU A 140 -49.21 -15.87 19.43
CA LEU A 140 -48.78 -17.11 18.76
C LEU A 140 -47.63 -16.87 17.78
N GLY A 141 -47.62 -15.74 17.08
CA GLY A 141 -46.57 -15.37 16.13
C GLY A 141 -45.21 -15.07 16.77
N LEU A 142 -45.07 -15.18 18.10
CA LEU A 142 -43.81 -14.97 18.81
C LEU A 142 -43.13 -16.30 19.23
N ARG A 143 -43.73 -17.46 18.91
CA ARG A 143 -43.24 -18.77 19.38
C ARG A 143 -43.23 -19.86 18.28
N PRO A 144 -42.08 -20.49 17.99
CA PRO A 144 -40.71 -20.08 18.30
C PRO A 144 -40.25 -19.04 17.26
N GLY A 145 -40.36 -17.75 17.60
CA GLY A 145 -39.89 -16.65 16.76
C GLY A 145 -40.97 -15.98 15.91
N ALA A 146 -40.67 -14.76 15.48
CA ALA A 146 -41.49 -13.97 14.59
C ALA A 146 -41.04 -14.15 13.14
N VAL A 147 -41.99 -14.41 12.24
CA VAL A 147 -41.79 -14.34 10.79
C VAL A 147 -42.55 -13.12 10.29
N ILE A 148 -41.83 -12.09 9.87
CA ILE A 148 -42.40 -10.89 9.26
C ILE A 148 -42.27 -11.05 7.74
N ALA A 149 -43.39 -11.03 7.03
CA ALA A 149 -43.44 -11.23 5.58
C ALA A 149 -44.42 -10.25 4.93
N GLY A 150 -44.14 -9.87 3.68
CA GLY A 150 -44.89 -8.87 2.91
C GLY A 150 -44.05 -7.63 2.62
N ASP A 151 -44.51 -6.83 1.66
CA ASP A 151 -43.84 -5.57 1.29
C ASP A 151 -44.10 -4.51 2.36
N LEU A 152 -43.04 -3.80 2.74
CA LEU A 152 -43.12 -2.61 3.59
C LEU A 152 -43.28 -1.36 2.72
N GLY A 153 -43.96 -0.35 3.25
CA GLY A 153 -44.01 0.96 2.61
C GLY A 153 -42.64 1.62 2.52
N VAL A 154 -42.53 2.67 1.71
CA VAL A 154 -41.29 3.47 1.64
C VAL A 154 -40.96 4.06 3.02
N ASN A 155 -39.72 3.87 3.48
CA ASN A 155 -39.23 4.27 4.81
C ASN A 155 -39.86 3.54 6.00
N GLU A 156 -40.48 2.38 5.79
CA GLU A 156 -40.92 1.49 6.88
C GLU A 156 -39.88 0.39 7.11
N ALA A 157 -39.59 0.09 8.38
CA ALA A 157 -38.73 -1.01 8.78
C ALA A 157 -39.56 -2.10 9.47
N ALA A 158 -39.21 -3.37 9.23
CA ALA A 158 -39.84 -4.51 9.92
C ALA A 158 -39.62 -4.45 11.44
N LEU A 159 -38.49 -3.88 11.86
CA LEU A 159 -38.13 -3.66 13.24
C LEU A 159 -37.36 -2.35 13.37
N THR A 160 -37.88 -1.41 14.16
CA THR A 160 -37.18 -0.19 14.56
C THR A 160 -36.86 -0.27 16.04
N LEU A 161 -35.59 -0.10 16.39
CA LEU A 161 -35.12 -0.01 17.78
C LEU A 161 -34.65 1.42 18.02
N ASP A 162 -35.44 2.21 18.75
CA ASP A 162 -35.15 3.62 19.03
C ASP A 162 -34.71 3.82 20.50
N HIS A 163 -33.76 4.73 20.73
CA HIS A 163 -33.22 5.08 22.05
C HIS A 163 -32.70 3.89 22.91
N ALA A 164 -32.06 2.89 22.29
CA ALA A 164 -31.41 1.81 23.05
C ALA A 164 -30.19 2.34 23.83
N VAL A 165 -30.36 2.64 25.12
CA VAL A 165 -29.26 2.99 26.04
C VAL A 165 -28.35 1.77 26.33
N GLY A 166 -28.80 0.57 25.93
CA GLY A 166 -28.06 -0.69 26.02
C GLY A 166 -27.88 -1.37 24.65
N GLY A 167 -27.85 -2.70 24.60
CA GLY A 167 -27.77 -3.43 23.33
C GLY A 167 -29.10 -3.45 22.58
N GLY A 168 -29.08 -3.15 21.27
CA GLY A 168 -30.26 -3.26 20.40
C GLY A 168 -30.62 -4.72 20.08
N LEU A 169 -29.77 -5.39 19.29
CA LEU A 169 -29.88 -6.82 18.98
C LEU A 169 -28.78 -7.60 19.71
N ARG A 170 -29.16 -8.60 20.52
CA ARG A 170 -28.20 -9.48 21.23
C ARG A 170 -28.46 -10.95 20.92
N VAL A 171 -27.54 -11.58 20.20
CA VAL A 171 -27.51 -13.04 19.98
C VAL A 171 -26.53 -13.66 20.98
N LYS A 172 -27.02 -14.53 21.87
CA LYS A 172 -26.17 -15.17 22.90
C LYS A 172 -25.40 -16.38 22.37
N SER A 173 -26.00 -17.13 21.46
CA SER A 173 -25.40 -18.30 20.81
C SER A 173 -26.18 -18.60 19.53
N ALA A 174 -25.45 -18.87 18.46
CA ALA A 174 -25.99 -19.43 17.23
C ALA A 174 -25.09 -20.61 16.84
N GLY A 175 -25.68 -21.77 16.55
CA GLY A 175 -24.94 -22.91 16.00
C GLY A 175 -24.61 -22.78 14.51
N GLY A 176 -25.05 -21.68 13.89
CA GLY A 176 -24.85 -21.35 12.48
C GLY A 176 -24.86 -19.83 12.32
N THR A 177 -25.46 -19.31 11.26
CA THR A 177 -25.49 -17.87 11.00
C THR A 177 -26.39 -17.12 11.98
N ALA A 178 -25.82 -16.12 12.68
CA ALA A 178 -26.56 -15.27 13.62
C ALA A 178 -27.41 -14.19 12.93
N VAL A 179 -26.84 -13.52 11.93
CA VAL A 179 -27.50 -12.51 11.09
C VAL A 179 -27.15 -12.83 9.64
N TYR A 180 -28.17 -13.00 8.80
CA TYR A 180 -28.01 -13.35 7.38
C TYR A 180 -28.82 -12.38 6.51
N VAL A 181 -28.16 -11.83 5.49
CA VAL A 181 -28.79 -11.01 4.45
C VAL A 181 -28.58 -11.74 3.12
N ASP A 182 -29.67 -12.21 2.51
CA ASP A 182 -29.62 -12.96 1.24
C ASP A 182 -29.31 -12.05 0.04
N SER A 183 -29.93 -10.87 0.01
CA SER A 183 -29.69 -9.85 -1.00
C SER A 183 -30.11 -8.48 -0.48
N ALA A 184 -29.31 -7.46 -0.78
CA ALA A 184 -29.64 -6.06 -0.53
C ALA A 184 -29.46 -5.29 -1.84
N GLY A 185 -30.47 -4.50 -2.22
CA GLY A 185 -30.36 -3.56 -3.34
C GLY A 185 -29.55 -2.30 -3.00
N GLY A 186 -29.24 -2.10 -1.73
CA GLY A 186 -28.39 -1.04 -1.17
C GLY A 186 -27.51 -1.63 -0.07
N ASP A 187 -27.40 -0.95 1.07
CA ASP A 187 -26.57 -1.43 2.19
C ASP A 187 -27.22 -2.65 2.90
N GLY A 188 -26.46 -3.74 3.04
CA GLY A 188 -26.87 -4.88 3.87
C GLY A 188 -26.79 -4.55 5.38
N MET A 189 -25.75 -3.82 5.77
CA MET A 189 -25.58 -3.23 7.11
C MET A 189 -25.05 -1.81 6.93
N TYR A 190 -25.75 -0.82 7.49
CA TYR A 190 -25.36 0.58 7.44
C TYR A 190 -25.15 1.13 8.85
N VAL A 191 -24.00 1.76 9.07
CA VAL A 191 -23.65 2.43 10.34
C VAL A 191 -23.32 3.88 10.02
N GLU A 192 -24.20 4.81 10.41
CA GLU A 192 -24.01 6.23 10.16
C GLU A 192 -22.87 6.82 10.99
N SER A 193 -22.77 6.41 12.25
CA SER A 193 -21.69 6.82 13.15
C SER A 193 -21.52 5.81 14.29
N ALA A 194 -20.28 5.52 14.63
CA ALA A 194 -19.91 4.76 15.83
C ALA A 194 -18.92 5.58 16.64
N GLY A 195 -19.21 5.78 17.93
CA GLY A 195 -18.24 6.37 18.88
C GLY A 195 -17.11 5.41 19.29
N GLY A 196 -17.18 4.15 18.84
CA GLY A 196 -16.19 3.09 19.07
C GLY A 196 -16.14 2.17 17.83
N HIS A 197 -16.07 0.86 18.02
CA HIS A 197 -16.07 -0.09 16.89
C HIS A 197 -17.47 -0.26 16.28
N ALA A 198 -17.61 -0.05 14.97
CA ALA A 198 -18.83 -0.39 14.23
C ALA A 198 -18.99 -1.91 14.07
N VAL A 199 -17.90 -2.62 13.80
CA VAL A 199 -17.79 -4.08 13.80
C VAL A 199 -16.60 -4.45 14.68
N TYR A 200 -16.82 -5.34 15.65
CA TYR A 200 -15.78 -5.80 16.58
C TYR A 200 -15.80 -7.32 16.67
N VAL A 201 -14.64 -7.93 16.43
CA VAL A 201 -14.42 -9.37 16.56
C VAL A 201 -13.31 -9.56 17.59
N ASP A 202 -13.64 -10.13 18.74
CA ASP A 202 -12.67 -10.41 19.83
C ASP A 202 -11.75 -11.59 19.46
N SER A 203 -12.32 -12.64 18.87
CA SER A 203 -11.58 -13.80 18.36
C SER A 203 -12.39 -14.51 17.28
N ALA A 204 -11.71 -15.01 16.25
CA ALA A 204 -12.26 -15.93 15.26
C ALA A 204 -11.34 -17.15 15.12
N ASP A 205 -11.92 -18.35 15.04
CA ASP A 205 -11.14 -19.57 14.76
C ASP A 205 -10.60 -19.58 13.31
N ASN A 206 -11.37 -18.98 12.38
CA ASN A 206 -11.01 -18.81 10.97
C ASN A 206 -11.03 -17.30 10.60
N ASN A 207 -11.93 -16.87 9.72
CA ASN A 207 -12.00 -15.48 9.25
C ASN A 207 -12.87 -14.62 10.18
N GLY A 208 -12.34 -13.47 10.61
CA GLY A 208 -13.13 -12.45 11.32
C GLY A 208 -14.01 -11.62 10.39
N LEU A 209 -13.49 -11.27 9.21
CA LEU A 209 -14.19 -10.60 8.12
C LEU A 209 -13.72 -11.23 6.80
N GLU A 210 -14.66 -11.70 5.98
CA GLU A 210 -14.39 -12.34 4.69
C GLU A 210 -15.22 -11.69 3.60
N MET A 211 -14.59 -11.41 2.46
CA MET A 211 -15.22 -10.94 1.24
C MET A 211 -14.74 -11.80 0.08
N ASP A 212 -15.66 -12.39 -0.69
CA ASP A 212 -15.35 -13.31 -1.78
C ASP A 212 -15.37 -12.58 -3.15
N THR A 213 -16.56 -12.33 -3.69
CA THR A 213 -16.72 -11.62 -4.96
C THR A 213 -17.21 -10.19 -4.73
N ILE A 214 -16.41 -9.22 -5.15
CA ILE A 214 -16.67 -7.78 -5.00
C ILE A 214 -16.76 -7.16 -6.40
N GLY A 215 -17.83 -6.40 -6.67
CA GLY A 215 -18.04 -5.79 -7.98
C GLY A 215 -17.20 -4.54 -8.23
N ASN A 216 -17.10 -3.66 -7.22
CA ASN A 216 -16.31 -2.43 -7.24
C ASN A 216 -15.33 -2.45 -6.05
N ASP A 217 -15.58 -1.65 -5.02
CA ASP A 217 -14.71 -1.53 -3.85
C ASP A 217 -15.12 -2.48 -2.72
N GLY A 218 -14.12 -3.09 -2.06
CA GLY A 218 -14.35 -3.98 -0.91
C GLY A 218 -14.34 -3.24 0.42
N VAL A 219 -13.21 -2.59 0.73
CA VAL A 219 -13.07 -1.70 1.89
C VAL A 219 -12.68 -0.32 1.37
N VAL A 220 -13.54 0.67 1.60
CA VAL A 220 -13.28 2.09 1.28
C VAL A 220 -13.13 2.88 2.55
N ILE A 221 -12.02 3.60 2.68
CA ILE A 221 -11.75 4.51 3.80
C ILE A 221 -11.64 5.91 3.21
N GLY A 222 -12.73 6.68 3.32
CA GLY A 222 -12.78 8.03 2.74
C GLY A 222 -11.87 9.03 3.47
N SER A 223 -11.79 8.92 4.80
CA SER A 223 -10.87 9.70 5.63
C SER A 223 -10.66 9.01 6.98
N ALA A 224 -9.41 8.87 7.41
CA ALA A 224 -9.06 8.43 8.75
C ALA A 224 -8.42 9.59 9.53
N GLY A 225 -8.79 9.75 10.80
CA GLY A 225 -8.17 10.73 11.69
C GLY A 225 -6.79 10.28 12.19
N ASP A 226 -6.61 8.97 12.32
CA ASP A 226 -5.36 8.26 12.61
C ASP A 226 -5.15 7.22 11.50
N ASP A 227 -4.80 5.98 11.82
CA ASP A 227 -4.55 4.95 10.81
C ASP A 227 -5.84 4.44 10.17
N GLY A 228 -5.80 4.20 8.85
CA GLY A 228 -6.94 3.67 8.10
C GLY A 228 -7.21 2.20 8.44
N VAL A 229 -6.20 1.36 8.25
CA VAL A 229 -6.22 -0.07 8.60
C VAL A 229 -5.01 -0.39 9.46
N VAL A 230 -5.25 -0.87 10.69
CA VAL A 230 -4.19 -1.31 11.61
C VAL A 230 -4.25 -2.81 11.81
N ILE A 231 -3.14 -3.48 11.59
CA ILE A 231 -2.97 -4.92 11.79
C ILE A 231 -1.84 -5.12 12.80
N GLY A 232 -2.19 -5.58 14.02
CA GLY A 232 -1.23 -5.72 15.11
C GLY A 232 -0.22 -6.85 14.92
N SER A 233 -0.69 -8.06 14.66
CA SER A 233 0.17 -9.24 14.53
C SER A 233 -0.42 -10.24 13.54
N VAL A 234 0.37 -10.67 12.56
CA VAL A 234 -0.01 -11.68 11.57
C VAL A 234 0.87 -12.92 11.72
N GLY A 235 0.25 -14.07 12.01
CA GLY A 235 0.95 -15.34 12.21
C GLY A 235 1.53 -15.52 13.61
N SER A 236 2.14 -16.67 13.87
CA SER A 236 2.68 -17.04 15.19
C SER A 236 3.89 -17.96 15.01
N PRO A 237 5.11 -17.50 15.36
CA PRO A 237 5.40 -16.29 16.15
C PRO A 237 5.50 -14.99 15.32
N SER A 238 4.87 -13.92 15.77
CA SER A 238 5.11 -12.55 15.30
C SER A 238 5.35 -11.62 16.50
N THR A 239 6.30 -10.69 16.39
CA THR A 239 6.57 -9.67 17.41
C THR A 239 6.07 -8.32 16.92
N ALA A 240 5.13 -7.71 17.62
CA ALA A 240 4.53 -6.43 17.23
C ALA A 240 5.23 -5.25 17.92
N SER A 241 5.57 -4.21 17.16
CA SER A 241 5.92 -2.89 17.68
C SER A 241 5.25 -1.84 16.81
N TYR A 242 4.31 -1.10 17.40
CA TYR A 242 3.49 -0.12 16.69
C TYR A 242 4.25 1.20 16.51
N SER A 243 4.07 1.80 15.35
CA SER A 243 4.42 3.17 15.03
C SER A 243 3.53 4.14 15.81
N THR A 244 4.06 5.33 16.07
CA THR A 244 3.28 6.46 16.59
C THR A 244 2.80 7.40 15.49
N ASP A 245 3.19 7.12 14.25
CA ASP A 245 2.83 7.91 13.06
C ASP A 245 1.45 7.50 12.52
N LYS A 246 0.89 8.33 11.63
CA LYS A 246 -0.43 8.12 11.03
C LYS A 246 -0.30 7.46 9.66
N ASN A 247 -0.55 6.17 9.57
CA ASN A 247 -0.33 5.32 8.40
C ASN A 247 -1.65 4.94 7.71
N GLY A 248 -1.62 4.75 6.39
CA GLY A 248 -2.78 4.19 5.68
C GLY A 248 -3.04 2.73 6.05
N LEU A 249 -1.97 1.91 6.03
CA LEU A 249 -1.95 0.50 6.42
C LEU A 249 -0.72 0.26 7.32
N GLU A 250 -0.95 -0.13 8.57
CA GLU A 250 0.13 -0.55 9.48
C GLU A 250 0.08 -2.06 9.72
N VAL A 251 1.21 -2.74 9.54
CA VAL A 251 1.41 -4.14 9.94
C VAL A 251 2.59 -4.19 10.92
N ALA A 252 2.28 -4.22 12.22
CA ALA A 252 3.31 -4.09 13.27
C ALA A 252 4.17 -5.36 13.46
N GLY A 253 3.75 -6.51 12.92
CA GLY A 253 4.55 -7.73 12.88
C GLY A 253 3.91 -8.82 12.02
N ALA A 254 4.71 -9.46 11.16
CA ALA A 254 4.30 -10.60 10.35
C ALA A 254 5.38 -11.70 10.39
N GLU A 255 4.97 -12.95 10.57
CA GLU A 255 5.88 -14.11 10.40
C GLU A 255 6.26 -14.32 8.92
N GLY A 256 5.36 -13.94 8.00
CA GLY A 256 5.53 -14.01 6.55
C GLY A 256 5.42 -12.63 5.89
N TYR A 257 4.64 -12.53 4.83
CA TYR A 257 4.41 -11.26 4.13
C TYR A 257 3.46 -10.35 4.93
N GLY A 258 3.88 -9.11 5.20
CA GLY A 258 2.99 -8.09 5.77
C GLY A 258 1.90 -7.67 4.78
N LEU A 259 2.26 -7.53 3.51
CA LEU A 259 1.36 -7.37 2.37
C LEU A 259 1.73 -8.41 1.30
N TYR A 260 0.79 -9.26 0.90
CA TYR A 260 0.99 -10.25 -0.17
C TYR A 260 0.01 -10.00 -1.32
N VAL A 261 0.54 -9.70 -2.50
CA VAL A 261 -0.23 -9.61 -3.74
C VAL A 261 0.16 -10.80 -4.61
N GLY A 262 -0.69 -11.82 -4.66
CA GLY A 262 -0.37 -13.07 -5.37
C GLY A 262 -0.39 -12.94 -6.90
N ARG A 263 -1.36 -12.19 -7.44
CA ARG A 263 -1.44 -11.85 -8.86
C ARG A 263 -2.15 -10.51 -9.03
N ALA A 264 -1.54 -9.62 -9.81
CA ALA A 264 -2.16 -8.40 -10.30
C ALA A 264 -2.14 -8.43 -11.83
N ASP A 265 -3.25 -8.06 -12.47
CA ASP A 265 -3.31 -7.98 -13.94
C ASP A 265 -2.80 -6.63 -14.47
N VAL A 266 -2.72 -5.59 -13.62
CA VAL A 266 -2.14 -4.27 -13.94
C VAL A 266 -1.07 -3.92 -12.89
N ASP A 267 -1.47 -3.32 -11.76
CA ASP A 267 -0.57 -2.95 -10.67
C ASP A 267 -0.90 -3.72 -9.40
N GLY A 268 0.12 -4.25 -8.72
CA GLY A 268 -0.07 -4.89 -7.41
C GLY A 268 -0.16 -3.88 -6.27
N VAL A 269 0.71 -2.85 -6.30
CA VAL A 269 0.68 -1.70 -5.41
C VAL A 269 0.96 -0.46 -6.28
N TYR A 270 0.01 0.46 -6.36
CA TYR A 270 0.12 1.70 -7.12
C TYR A 270 0.09 2.90 -6.19
N VAL A 271 1.08 3.79 -6.32
CA VAL A 271 1.16 5.06 -5.59
C VAL A 271 1.13 6.20 -6.60
N ASP A 272 0.01 6.91 -6.69
CA ASP A 272 -0.19 7.99 -7.68
C ASP A 272 0.69 9.21 -7.40
N SER A 273 0.81 9.56 -6.12
CA SER A 273 1.66 10.66 -5.65
C SER A 273 2.02 10.46 -4.19
N ALA A 274 3.28 10.67 -3.86
CA ALA A 274 3.78 10.75 -2.49
C ALA A 274 4.38 12.14 -2.24
N GLY A 275 4.09 12.73 -1.07
CA GLY A 275 4.70 14.01 -0.68
C GLY A 275 6.16 13.89 -0.23
N TYR A 276 6.57 12.68 0.16
CA TYR A 276 7.94 12.29 0.52
C TYR A 276 8.25 10.98 -0.22
N ASP A 277 8.51 9.89 0.50
CA ASP A 277 8.78 8.58 -0.08
C ASP A 277 7.47 7.87 -0.48
N GLY A 278 7.41 7.34 -1.70
CA GLY A 278 6.33 6.44 -2.13
C GLY A 278 6.46 5.03 -1.53
N LEU A 279 7.70 4.57 -1.34
CA LEU A 279 8.06 3.34 -0.65
C LEU A 279 9.32 3.60 0.18
N PHE A 280 9.21 3.54 1.51
CA PHE A 280 10.34 3.75 2.42
C PHE A 280 10.66 2.48 3.20
N VAL A 281 11.92 2.07 3.15
CA VAL A 281 12.45 0.94 3.94
C VAL A 281 13.57 1.45 4.83
N SER A 282 13.30 1.59 6.13
CA SER A 282 14.27 2.13 7.09
C SER A 282 15.41 1.15 7.40
N SER A 283 15.10 -0.15 7.40
CA SER A 283 16.03 -1.23 7.71
C SER A 283 15.48 -2.54 7.13
N ALA A 284 16.33 -3.26 6.40
CA ALA A 284 16.08 -4.65 6.01
C ALA A 284 17.24 -5.51 6.52
N VAL A 285 16.93 -6.72 6.98
CA VAL A 285 17.96 -7.69 7.41
C VAL A 285 18.59 -8.42 6.22
N ASP A 286 17.84 -8.53 5.12
CA ASP A 286 18.26 -9.20 3.88
C ASP A 286 18.08 -8.22 2.71
N ASP A 287 17.03 -8.35 1.89
CA ASP A 287 16.72 -7.41 0.79
C ASP A 287 15.71 -6.34 1.22
N GLY A 288 16.02 -5.06 0.96
CA GLY A 288 15.04 -3.97 1.05
C GLY A 288 14.06 -3.95 -0.12
N LEU A 289 14.54 -4.29 -1.32
CA LEU A 289 13.75 -4.50 -2.53
C LEU A 289 14.35 -5.68 -3.31
N HIS A 290 13.61 -6.80 -3.37
CA HIS A 290 13.99 -7.97 -4.16
C HIS A 290 13.14 -8.03 -5.43
N VAL A 291 13.77 -7.93 -6.60
CA VAL A 291 13.10 -8.10 -7.89
C VAL A 291 13.64 -9.36 -8.57
N GLY A 292 12.79 -10.37 -8.69
CA GLY A 292 13.13 -11.67 -9.28
C GLY A 292 13.10 -11.68 -10.81
N ALA A 293 12.78 -12.83 -11.40
CA ALA A 293 12.65 -12.97 -12.85
C ALA A 293 11.50 -12.11 -13.40
N VAL A 294 11.85 -10.98 -14.02
CA VAL A 294 10.93 -10.04 -14.66
C VAL A 294 11.04 -10.15 -16.18
N GLY A 295 9.94 -9.85 -16.88
CA GLY A 295 9.90 -9.90 -18.35
C GLY A 295 10.68 -8.75 -18.98
N ASP A 296 10.25 -7.51 -18.70
CA ASP A 296 10.80 -6.31 -19.31
C ASP A 296 11.72 -5.55 -18.32
N ASN A 297 11.14 -4.75 -17.42
CA ASN A 297 11.89 -3.94 -16.45
C ASN A 297 11.63 -4.42 -15.01
N GLY A 298 12.70 -4.50 -14.22
CA GLY A 298 12.59 -4.81 -12.79
C GLY A 298 12.34 -3.57 -11.94
N VAL A 299 13.23 -2.59 -12.06
CA VAL A 299 13.09 -1.24 -11.49
C VAL A 299 13.18 -0.25 -12.65
N TYR A 300 12.13 0.54 -12.87
CA TYR A 300 12.07 1.53 -13.93
C TYR A 300 11.80 2.92 -13.34
N VAL A 301 12.70 3.86 -13.59
CA VAL A 301 12.55 5.26 -13.19
C VAL A 301 12.39 6.10 -14.46
N TYR A 302 11.18 6.63 -14.68
CA TYR A 302 10.86 7.41 -15.89
C TYR A 302 11.44 8.83 -15.85
N LEU A 303 11.31 9.49 -14.70
CA LEU A 303 11.81 10.83 -14.43
C LEU A 303 12.15 10.93 -12.94
N ALA A 304 13.34 11.43 -12.64
CA ALA A 304 13.74 11.84 -11.30
C ALA A 304 14.18 13.30 -11.37
N ASP A 305 13.76 14.11 -10.40
CA ASP A 305 14.15 15.53 -10.33
C ASP A 305 15.62 15.70 -9.89
N ASP A 306 16.14 14.78 -9.07
CA ASP A 306 17.51 14.79 -8.53
C ASP A 306 18.23 13.48 -8.90
N ASP A 307 18.11 12.43 -8.07
CA ASP A 307 18.68 11.11 -8.33
C ASP A 307 17.61 10.07 -8.68
N GLY A 308 17.83 9.29 -9.74
CA GLY A 308 16.98 8.13 -10.06
C GLY A 308 17.28 6.92 -9.19
N VAL A 309 18.56 6.59 -9.00
CA VAL A 309 19.05 5.56 -8.08
C VAL A 309 20.27 6.13 -7.36
N TYR A 310 20.11 6.44 -6.08
CA TYR A 310 21.19 6.95 -5.22
C TYR A 310 21.64 5.88 -4.23
N VAL A 311 22.95 5.64 -4.17
CA VAL A 311 23.57 4.69 -3.23
C VAL A 311 24.66 5.41 -2.45
N ASP A 312 24.40 5.68 -1.16
CA ASP A 312 25.32 6.45 -0.29
C ASP A 312 26.40 5.55 0.35
N VAL A 313 25.99 4.70 1.30
CA VAL A 313 26.90 3.81 2.05
C VAL A 313 26.43 2.38 1.96
N VAL A 314 27.27 1.53 1.37
CA VAL A 314 27.06 0.08 1.28
C VAL A 314 28.25 -0.67 1.86
N GLY A 315 27.99 -1.85 2.44
CA GLY A 315 29.03 -2.70 3.04
C GLY A 315 29.86 -3.45 2.01
N ASP A 316 29.22 -3.86 0.90
CA ASP A 316 29.83 -4.61 -0.21
C ASP A 316 29.66 -3.82 -1.53
N ASP A 317 28.92 -4.35 -2.50
CA ASP A 317 28.67 -3.68 -3.79
C ASP A 317 27.42 -2.80 -3.75
N GLY A 318 27.51 -1.57 -4.27
CA GLY A 318 26.37 -0.66 -4.37
C GLY A 318 25.46 -0.99 -5.56
N VAL A 319 26.06 -1.20 -6.72
CA VAL A 319 25.39 -1.68 -7.94
C VAL A 319 26.26 -2.80 -8.51
N HIS A 320 25.79 -4.04 -8.42
CA HIS A 320 26.48 -5.22 -8.95
C HIS A 320 25.65 -5.89 -10.05
N VAL A 321 26.23 -5.97 -11.25
CA VAL A 321 25.62 -6.66 -12.39
C VAL A 321 26.46 -7.87 -12.75
N SER A 322 25.96 -9.06 -12.42
CA SER A 322 26.69 -10.32 -12.65
C SER A 322 26.73 -10.75 -14.12
N SER A 323 25.66 -10.45 -14.86
CA SER A 323 25.52 -10.74 -16.30
C SER A 323 24.45 -9.82 -16.88
N ALA A 324 24.76 -9.16 -17.99
CA ALA A 324 23.79 -8.42 -18.79
C ALA A 324 23.76 -8.98 -20.21
N GLY A 325 22.59 -8.94 -20.85
CA GLY A 325 22.45 -9.33 -22.26
C GLY A 325 23.15 -8.35 -23.19
N ASP A 326 22.87 -7.05 -23.00
CA ASP A 326 23.43 -5.95 -23.77
C ASP A 326 24.35 -5.08 -22.88
N ASP A 327 23.77 -4.18 -22.08
CA ASP A 327 24.51 -3.27 -21.20
C ASP A 327 24.25 -3.58 -19.71
N GLY A 328 25.30 -3.56 -18.89
CA GLY A 328 25.16 -3.71 -17.43
C GLY A 328 24.73 -2.43 -16.73
N VAL A 329 25.36 -1.31 -17.08
CA VAL A 329 24.96 0.04 -16.68
C VAL A 329 25.11 0.92 -17.91
N TYR A 330 24.01 1.48 -18.39
CA TYR A 330 23.97 2.40 -19.53
C TYR A 330 23.56 3.78 -19.03
N ALA A 331 24.36 4.78 -19.35
CA ALA A 331 24.04 6.17 -19.04
C ALA A 331 24.09 7.00 -20.32
N ASN A 332 23.01 7.74 -20.57
CA ASN A 332 22.88 8.66 -21.69
C ASN A 332 22.49 10.03 -21.15
N THR A 333 23.38 11.00 -21.27
CA THR A 333 23.15 12.38 -20.82
C THR A 333 22.75 13.22 -22.03
N THR A 334 21.56 13.84 -21.95
CA THR A 334 21.01 14.71 -23.00
C THR A 334 21.17 16.20 -22.67
N GLN A 335 21.77 16.56 -21.53
CA GLN A 335 21.89 17.94 -21.06
C GLN A 335 23.31 18.51 -21.18
N ALA A 336 23.41 19.71 -21.75
CA ALA A 336 24.66 20.41 -22.12
C ALA A 336 25.38 21.10 -20.94
N ASN A 337 25.13 20.69 -19.69
CA ASN A 337 25.50 21.43 -18.47
C ASN A 337 26.55 20.73 -17.59
N ASN A 338 27.36 19.80 -18.12
CA ASN A 338 28.35 19.03 -17.37
C ASN A 338 27.76 18.10 -16.29
N GLU A 339 26.58 17.52 -16.53
CA GLU A 339 26.09 16.41 -15.70
C GLU A 339 26.76 15.09 -16.09
N TRP A 340 27.26 14.39 -15.07
CA TRP A 340 27.89 13.08 -15.24
C TRP A 340 26.82 12.01 -15.39
N GLY A 341 26.79 11.30 -16.53
CA GLY A 341 25.96 10.10 -16.66
C GLY A 341 26.37 8.98 -15.70
N PHE A 342 27.60 9.02 -15.19
CA PHE A 342 28.10 8.14 -14.15
C PHE A 342 29.19 8.87 -13.36
N TYR A 343 28.93 9.15 -12.08
CA TYR A 343 29.87 9.82 -11.18
C TYR A 343 30.17 8.93 -9.99
N THR A 344 31.45 8.71 -9.72
CA THR A 344 31.90 8.21 -8.43
C THR A 344 33.21 8.89 -8.05
N PRO A 345 33.37 9.37 -6.80
CA PRO A 345 34.65 9.88 -6.32
C PRO A 345 35.67 8.74 -6.08
N ASP A 346 35.27 7.48 -6.21
CA ASP A 346 36.09 6.29 -5.99
C ASP A 346 36.27 5.47 -7.30
N LYS A 347 36.87 4.28 -7.20
CA LYS A 347 37.21 3.43 -8.34
C LYS A 347 35.98 2.84 -9.00
N VAL A 348 35.90 3.01 -10.32
CA VAL A 348 35.03 2.19 -11.18
C VAL A 348 35.73 0.85 -11.43
N TYR A 349 35.21 -0.23 -10.87
CA TYR A 349 35.67 -1.58 -11.22
C TYR A 349 34.89 -2.09 -12.44
N ALA A 350 35.31 -1.67 -13.63
CA ALA A 350 34.78 -2.19 -14.88
C ALA A 350 35.60 -3.42 -15.30
N GLY A 351 35.06 -4.61 -15.02
CA GLY A 351 35.64 -5.87 -15.45
C GLY A 351 35.53 -6.07 -16.97
N THR A 352 36.39 -5.44 -17.75
CA THR A 352 36.91 -6.14 -18.94
C THR A 352 37.94 -7.13 -18.43
N THR A 353 37.85 -8.39 -18.82
CA THR A 353 38.77 -9.49 -18.48
C THR A 353 40.24 -9.04 -18.35
N LEU A 354 40.67 -8.67 -17.14
CA LEU A 354 42.07 -8.58 -16.74
C LEU A 354 42.45 -9.89 -16.06
N ALA A 355 42.32 -11.00 -16.80
CA ALA A 355 43.20 -12.12 -16.57
C ALA A 355 44.53 -11.80 -17.26
N SER A 356 45.49 -11.27 -16.49
CA SER A 356 46.94 -11.24 -16.82
C SER A 356 47.42 -10.26 -17.92
N GLY A 357 47.91 -9.08 -17.52
CA GLY A 357 49.09 -8.44 -18.16
C GLY A 357 48.90 -7.51 -19.37
N GLY A 358 47.72 -6.91 -19.57
CA GLY A 358 47.48 -5.98 -20.67
C GLY A 358 48.26 -4.65 -20.59
N PRO A 359 48.52 -3.98 -21.73
CA PRO A 359 49.20 -2.68 -21.77
C PRO A 359 48.31 -1.50 -21.36
N LEU A 360 48.91 -0.45 -20.77
CA LEU A 360 48.32 0.88 -20.65
C LEU A 360 48.27 1.52 -22.05
N MET A 361 47.08 1.91 -22.47
CA MET A 361 46.82 2.55 -23.74
C MET A 361 46.22 3.94 -23.57
N LEU A 362 46.59 4.86 -24.46
CA LEU A 362 45.96 6.18 -24.58
C LEU A 362 45.27 6.29 -25.94
N VAL A 363 44.20 7.08 -26.00
CA VAL A 363 43.62 7.51 -27.28
C VAL A 363 44.44 8.67 -27.81
N ALA A 364 44.86 8.57 -29.08
CA ALA A 364 45.54 9.63 -29.82
C ALA A 364 44.89 9.79 -31.19
N GLN A 365 45.18 10.89 -31.88
CA GLN A 365 44.72 11.13 -33.24
C GLN A 365 45.90 11.13 -34.21
N ASN A 366 45.72 10.54 -35.38
CA ASN A 366 46.74 10.55 -36.43
C ASN A 366 46.88 11.96 -37.02
N GLY A 367 47.88 12.72 -36.57
CA GLY A 367 48.22 14.04 -37.10
C GLY A 367 49.23 14.00 -38.25
N GLY A 368 49.61 12.81 -38.72
CA GLY A 368 50.55 12.63 -39.82
C GLY A 368 49.90 12.72 -41.21
N GLY A 369 50.73 12.76 -42.26
CA GLY A 369 50.25 12.82 -43.65
C GLY A 369 49.93 11.47 -44.30
N ARG A 370 49.94 10.37 -43.52
CA ARG A 370 49.68 9.01 -44.02
C ARG A 370 48.97 8.15 -42.99
N ASP A 371 48.39 7.08 -43.47
CA ASP A 371 47.79 6.00 -42.70
C ASP A 371 48.80 5.39 -41.71
N LEU A 372 48.32 5.06 -40.50
CA LEU A 372 49.06 4.39 -39.45
C LEU A 372 48.50 2.99 -39.20
N ASP A 373 49.36 1.98 -39.32
CA ASP A 373 48.99 0.59 -39.07
C ASP A 373 49.30 0.16 -37.63
N ALA A 374 48.61 -0.89 -37.17
CA ALA A 374 48.98 -1.60 -35.96
C ALA A 374 50.48 -2.00 -35.96
N GLY A 375 51.11 -1.81 -34.83
CA GLY A 375 52.52 -2.07 -34.58
C GLY A 375 53.50 -1.00 -35.06
N GLU A 376 53.06 0.06 -35.74
CA GLU A 376 53.95 1.19 -36.03
C GLU A 376 54.30 1.96 -34.75
N VAL A 377 55.56 2.42 -34.68
CA VAL A 377 56.01 3.32 -33.62
C VAL A 377 55.60 4.74 -33.98
N VAL A 378 55.03 5.43 -33.01
CA VAL A 378 54.59 6.81 -33.18
C VAL A 378 55.31 7.76 -32.24
N VAL A 379 55.50 8.98 -32.73
CA VAL A 379 56.07 10.11 -31.99
C VAL A 379 55.00 11.19 -31.85
N VAL A 380 55.15 12.04 -30.83
CA VAL A 380 54.26 13.20 -30.64
C VAL A 380 54.45 14.18 -31.80
N SER A 381 53.36 14.59 -32.44
CA SER A 381 53.34 15.63 -33.47
C SER A 381 52.63 16.92 -33.05
N GLY A 382 51.95 16.91 -31.91
CA GLY A 382 51.31 18.10 -31.35
C GLY A 382 50.12 17.77 -30.45
N LEU A 383 49.20 18.72 -30.37
CA LEU A 383 47.93 18.61 -29.65
C LEU A 383 46.79 18.79 -30.65
N GLY A 384 45.83 17.89 -30.58
CA GLY A 384 44.65 17.84 -31.40
C GLY A 384 43.50 18.54 -30.68
N ASN A 385 42.39 18.66 -31.39
CA ASN A 385 41.18 19.16 -30.76
C ASN A 385 40.73 18.16 -29.67
N PRO A 386 40.18 18.67 -28.56
CA PRO A 386 39.56 17.81 -27.57
C PRO A 386 38.37 17.05 -28.17
N PHE A 387 37.99 15.96 -27.51
CA PHE A 387 36.76 15.24 -27.84
C PHE A 387 35.54 16.02 -27.40
N GLY A 388 34.57 16.21 -28.30
CA GLY A 388 33.32 16.89 -28.00
C GLY A 388 33.56 18.27 -27.37
N GLU A 389 33.00 18.47 -26.18
CA GLU A 389 33.12 19.71 -25.41
C GLU A 389 34.18 19.65 -24.28
N SER A 390 35.04 18.63 -24.27
CA SER A 390 36.15 18.57 -23.31
C SER A 390 37.13 19.73 -23.52
N ASP A 391 37.76 20.23 -22.47
CA ASP A 391 38.89 21.17 -22.58
C ASP A 391 40.24 20.45 -22.74
N THR A 392 40.26 19.12 -22.62
CA THR A 392 41.51 18.34 -22.61
C THR A 392 41.89 17.90 -24.03
N PRO A 393 42.99 18.42 -24.59
CA PRO A 393 43.37 18.12 -25.96
C PRO A 393 43.79 16.66 -26.11
N VAL A 394 43.47 16.08 -27.26
CA VAL A 394 43.91 14.73 -27.64
C VAL A 394 45.34 14.80 -28.15
N PRO A 395 46.27 13.93 -27.74
CA PRO A 395 47.61 13.89 -28.32
C PRO A 395 47.55 13.65 -29.83
N LEU A 396 48.22 14.49 -30.63
CA LEU A 396 48.49 14.17 -32.03
C LEU A 396 49.75 13.33 -32.12
N VAL A 397 49.65 12.27 -32.89
CA VAL A 397 50.75 11.36 -33.15
C VAL A 397 50.98 11.20 -34.64
N GLN A 398 52.22 10.93 -35.00
CA GLN A 398 52.59 10.58 -36.37
C GLN A 398 53.59 9.43 -36.35
N ALA A 399 53.77 8.77 -37.50
CA ALA A 399 54.79 7.75 -37.64
C ALA A 399 56.17 8.31 -37.23
N ALA A 400 56.93 7.52 -36.47
CA ALA A 400 58.28 7.89 -36.09
C ALA A 400 59.13 8.20 -37.33
N ASN A 401 59.94 9.25 -37.24
CA ASN A 401 60.70 9.78 -38.35
C ASN A 401 62.18 9.97 -37.97
N ALA A 402 62.96 10.55 -38.90
CA ALA A 402 64.38 10.80 -38.74
C ALA A 402 64.73 11.91 -37.74
N ASP A 403 63.74 12.66 -37.22
CA ASP A 403 63.98 13.77 -36.30
C ASP A 403 64.47 13.24 -34.95
N PRO A 404 65.73 13.52 -34.57
CA PRO A 404 66.28 13.05 -33.31
C PRO A 404 65.65 13.73 -32.08
N ALA A 405 64.90 14.83 -32.26
CA ALA A 405 64.24 15.55 -31.18
C ALA A 405 62.80 15.07 -30.89
N ALA A 406 62.22 14.21 -31.74
CA ALA A 406 60.86 13.71 -31.58
C ALA A 406 60.83 12.46 -30.67
N PRO A 407 60.29 12.55 -29.43
CA PRO A 407 60.25 11.43 -28.51
C PRO A 407 59.19 10.40 -28.93
N VAL A 408 59.50 9.12 -28.69
CA VAL A 408 58.54 8.01 -28.86
C VAL A 408 57.38 8.21 -27.89
N PHE A 409 56.17 8.29 -28.43
CA PHE A 409 54.93 8.35 -27.66
C PHE A 409 54.46 6.93 -27.30
N GLY A 410 54.57 6.00 -28.24
CA GLY A 410 54.17 4.61 -28.03
C GLY A 410 54.07 3.84 -29.35
N VAL A 411 53.27 2.76 -29.32
CA VAL A 411 53.08 1.85 -30.44
C VAL A 411 51.60 1.75 -30.76
N VAL A 412 51.23 1.89 -32.03
CA VAL A 412 49.83 1.78 -32.48
C VAL A 412 49.31 0.38 -32.16
N TYR A 413 48.24 0.29 -31.37
CA TYR A 413 47.55 -0.98 -31.13
C TYR A 413 46.53 -1.26 -32.25
N ARG A 414 45.61 -0.31 -32.46
CA ARG A 414 44.53 -0.41 -33.45
C ARG A 414 43.84 0.94 -33.68
N ARG A 415 43.10 1.04 -34.78
CA ARG A 415 42.20 2.17 -35.04
C ARG A 415 41.09 2.21 -33.99
N PHE A 416 40.77 3.43 -33.54
CA PHE A 416 39.73 3.72 -32.58
C PHE A 416 38.71 4.60 -33.28
N VAL A 417 37.44 4.21 -33.20
CA VAL A 417 36.37 4.92 -33.86
C VAL A 417 35.41 5.41 -32.78
N LEU A 418 35.11 6.70 -32.88
CA LEU A 418 34.04 7.37 -32.16
C LEU A 418 32.98 7.68 -33.20
N GLU A 419 31.89 6.92 -33.18
CA GLU A 419 30.76 7.11 -34.08
C GLU A 419 29.64 7.82 -33.33
N GLU A 420 29.23 8.98 -33.83
CA GLU A 420 27.98 9.60 -33.43
C GLU A 420 26.83 8.91 -34.18
N GLU A 421 25.97 8.20 -33.45
CA GLU A 421 24.74 7.65 -33.99
C GLU A 421 23.57 8.53 -33.56
N ARG A 422 22.90 9.12 -34.55
CA ARG A 422 21.66 9.87 -34.35
C ARG A 422 20.48 8.94 -34.55
N GLN A 423 19.74 8.69 -33.48
CA GLN A 423 18.46 8.00 -33.52
C GLN A 423 17.33 8.98 -33.21
N GLU A 424 16.27 8.92 -34.00
CA GLU A 424 15.00 9.56 -33.65
C GLU A 424 14.19 8.56 -32.84
N ILE A 425 13.95 8.89 -31.58
CA ILE A 425 13.08 8.11 -30.71
C ILE A 425 11.74 8.85 -30.66
N GLU A 426 10.66 8.12 -30.95
CA GLU A 426 9.31 8.65 -30.88
C GLU A 426 8.78 8.41 -29.47
N LYS A 427 8.60 9.51 -28.72
CA LYS A 427 8.11 9.49 -27.33
C LYS A 427 6.96 10.50 -27.22
N ASP A 428 5.79 10.05 -26.79
CA ASP A 428 4.58 10.88 -26.61
C ASP A 428 4.25 11.79 -27.82
N ASP A 429 4.15 11.22 -29.03
CA ASP A 429 3.87 11.94 -30.28
C ASP A 429 4.87 13.07 -30.62
N ARG A 430 6.08 13.04 -30.03
CA ARG A 430 7.19 13.94 -30.35
C ARG A 430 8.42 13.15 -30.78
N ALA A 431 9.02 13.58 -31.89
CA ALA A 431 10.30 13.06 -32.35
C ALA A 431 11.43 13.77 -31.57
N GLU A 432 12.13 13.02 -30.73
CA GLU A 432 13.33 13.49 -30.04
C GLU A 432 14.57 12.92 -30.73
N GLN A 433 15.53 13.78 -31.07
CA GLN A 433 16.79 13.37 -31.68
C GLN A 433 17.81 13.07 -30.58
N VAL A 434 18.13 11.79 -30.40
CA VAL A 434 19.16 11.32 -29.49
C VAL A 434 20.44 11.10 -30.27
N THR A 435 21.52 11.77 -29.88
CA THR A 435 22.86 11.53 -30.43
C THR A 435 23.65 10.71 -29.41
N SER A 436 24.08 9.52 -29.80
CA SER A 436 24.88 8.61 -28.97
C SER A 436 26.31 8.53 -29.49
N LEU A 437 27.30 8.51 -28.59
CA LEU A 437 28.71 8.40 -28.98
C LEU A 437 29.21 6.98 -28.70
N HIS A 438 29.37 6.19 -29.75
CA HIS A 438 29.85 4.83 -29.67
C HIS A 438 31.37 4.80 -29.78
N SER A 439 32.03 4.34 -28.72
CA SER A 439 33.46 4.06 -28.76
C SER A 439 33.70 2.58 -29.05
N ARG A 440 34.40 2.30 -30.14
CA ARG A 440 34.82 0.95 -30.48
C ARG A 440 36.17 0.97 -31.12
N SER A 441 36.85 -0.16 -31.04
CA SER A 441 38.08 -0.34 -31.79
C SER A 441 37.83 -1.18 -33.02
N VAL A 442 38.49 -0.83 -34.11
CA VAL A 442 38.24 -1.41 -35.44
C VAL A 442 39.57 -1.86 -36.05
N GLU A 443 39.53 -2.93 -36.85
CA GLU A 443 40.69 -3.38 -37.62
C GLU A 443 40.99 -2.44 -38.80
N GLY A 444 42.25 -2.44 -39.25
CA GLY A 444 42.71 -1.64 -40.38
C GLY A 444 43.51 -0.38 -39.97
N PRO A 445 44.11 0.30 -40.95
CA PRO A 445 44.91 1.50 -40.71
C PRO A 445 44.05 2.68 -40.24
N ALA A 446 44.62 3.54 -39.40
CA ALA A 446 44.04 4.84 -39.05
C ALA A 446 44.52 5.90 -40.05
N ALA A 447 43.61 6.45 -40.86
CA ALA A 447 43.92 7.53 -41.80
C ALA A 447 44.25 8.85 -41.08
N PRO A 448 44.85 9.85 -41.75
CA PRO A 448 45.02 11.19 -41.16
C PRO A 448 43.69 11.74 -40.60
N GLY A 449 43.69 12.12 -39.33
CA GLY A 449 42.51 12.58 -38.59
C GLY A 449 41.73 11.49 -37.85
N ASP A 450 41.96 10.21 -38.13
CA ASP A 450 41.35 9.11 -37.36
C ASP A 450 41.96 9.01 -35.96
N TYR A 451 41.17 8.48 -35.02
CA TYR A 451 41.66 8.11 -33.70
C TYR A 451 42.26 6.71 -33.68
N LEU A 452 43.16 6.50 -32.73
CA LEU A 452 43.85 5.23 -32.52
C LEU A 452 44.13 5.00 -31.04
N LEU A 453 44.15 3.73 -30.65
CA LEU A 453 44.69 3.32 -29.36
C LEU A 453 46.19 3.12 -29.50
N VAL A 454 46.96 3.76 -28.62
CA VAL A 454 48.41 3.67 -28.58
C VAL A 454 48.84 3.05 -27.26
N VAL A 455 49.60 1.95 -27.33
CA VAL A 455 50.29 1.39 -26.16
C VAL A 455 51.41 2.34 -25.74
N VAL A 456 51.29 2.90 -24.55
CA VAL A 456 52.31 3.80 -23.96
C VAL A 456 53.16 3.08 -22.92
N ILE A 457 52.62 2.09 -22.23
CA ILE A 457 53.35 1.23 -21.29
C ILE A 457 52.80 -0.20 -21.36
N GLY A 458 53.66 -1.22 -21.48
CA GLY A 458 53.26 -2.63 -21.45
C GLY A 458 53.56 -3.40 -22.74
N PRO A 459 53.15 -4.67 -22.85
CA PRO A 459 53.48 -5.50 -24.02
C PRO A 459 52.72 -5.05 -25.28
N ALA A 460 53.44 -4.87 -26.40
CA ALA A 460 52.88 -4.59 -27.73
C ALA A 460 53.67 -5.28 -28.84
N GLN A 461 53.04 -5.56 -29.97
CA GLN A 461 53.75 -5.98 -31.18
C GLN A 461 54.25 -4.75 -31.93
N VAL A 462 55.54 -4.71 -32.26
CA VAL A 462 56.19 -3.58 -32.92
C VAL A 462 56.70 -4.00 -34.30
N LYS A 463 56.37 -3.25 -35.34
CA LYS A 463 56.92 -3.38 -36.70
C LYS A 463 58.39 -2.95 -36.69
N ALA A 464 59.29 -3.91 -36.69
CA ALA A 464 60.73 -3.72 -36.73
C ALA A 464 61.28 -4.07 -38.11
N GLU A 465 62.21 -3.24 -38.59
CA GLU A 465 62.94 -3.49 -39.83
C GLU A 465 63.94 -4.63 -39.64
N ALA A 466 64.27 -5.38 -40.70
CA ALA A 466 65.18 -6.52 -40.71
C ALA A 466 66.28 -6.38 -39.65
N LEU A 467 66.08 -7.05 -38.52
CA LEU A 467 66.85 -6.84 -37.31
C LEU A 467 68.26 -7.44 -37.49
N SER A 468 69.12 -6.71 -38.20
CA SER A 468 70.51 -7.09 -38.44
C SER A 468 71.21 -7.15 -37.08
N GLY A 469 71.41 -8.37 -36.57
CA GLY A 469 71.95 -8.59 -35.23
C GLY A 469 71.09 -9.44 -34.29
N LYS A 470 69.90 -9.90 -34.69
CA LYS A 470 68.97 -10.74 -33.88
C LYS A 470 68.82 -10.25 -32.43
N PRO A 471 67.96 -9.26 -32.13
CA PRO A 471 67.63 -8.96 -30.75
C PRO A 471 67.13 -10.23 -30.09
N TYR A 472 67.85 -10.65 -29.05
CA TYR A 472 67.40 -11.67 -28.13
C TYR A 472 66.40 -11.02 -27.17
N PRO A 473 65.52 -11.82 -26.54
CA PRO A 473 64.71 -11.33 -25.43
C PRO A 473 65.59 -10.56 -24.43
N GLY A 474 65.20 -9.33 -24.09
CA GLY A 474 65.97 -8.42 -23.25
C GLY A 474 66.76 -7.33 -24.00
N ALA A 475 66.83 -7.37 -25.34
CA ALA A 475 67.47 -6.30 -26.12
C ALA A 475 66.61 -5.04 -26.15
N LEU A 476 67.22 -3.86 -26.06
CA LEU A 476 66.52 -2.58 -26.24
C LEU A 476 66.21 -2.36 -27.72
N LEU A 477 65.00 -1.90 -28.00
CA LEU A 477 64.61 -1.39 -29.33
C LEU A 477 64.54 0.13 -29.31
N ALA A 478 65.04 0.74 -30.38
CA ALA A 478 65.03 2.17 -30.59
C ALA A 478 64.65 2.51 -32.04
N VAL A 479 64.28 3.76 -32.29
CA VAL A 479 63.96 4.25 -33.63
C VAL A 479 65.24 4.73 -34.34
N ASN A 480 65.56 4.15 -35.49
CA ASN A 480 66.73 4.51 -36.31
C ASN A 480 66.57 5.85 -37.05
N ALA A 481 67.60 6.23 -37.82
CA ALA A 481 67.63 7.45 -38.64
C ALA A 481 66.58 7.47 -39.76
N GLN A 482 65.92 6.35 -40.04
CA GLN A 482 64.84 6.20 -41.02
C GLN A 482 63.45 6.17 -40.37
N GLY A 483 63.35 6.32 -39.04
CA GLY A 483 62.07 6.25 -38.33
C GLY A 483 61.56 4.83 -38.08
N LYS A 484 62.41 3.81 -38.27
CA LYS A 484 62.05 2.39 -38.12
C LYS A 484 62.57 1.84 -36.80
N ALA A 485 61.81 0.92 -36.20
CA ALA A 485 62.24 0.22 -35.00
C ALA A 485 63.37 -0.77 -35.35
N THR A 486 64.49 -0.66 -34.64
CA THR A 486 65.65 -1.56 -34.76
C THR A 486 66.27 -1.82 -33.39
N ALA A 487 67.26 -2.71 -33.33
CA ALA A 487 68.06 -2.93 -32.14
C ALA A 487 68.81 -1.65 -31.76
N ALA A 488 68.78 -1.30 -30.47
CA ALA A 488 69.48 -0.12 -29.98
C ALA A 488 71.00 -0.33 -30.01
N ASP A 489 71.73 0.61 -30.60
CA ASP A 489 73.17 0.65 -30.68
C ASP A 489 73.71 2.09 -30.50
N ALA A 490 75.03 2.25 -30.53
CA ALA A 490 75.65 3.56 -30.33
C ALA A 490 75.22 4.63 -31.35
N SER A 491 74.62 4.24 -32.49
CA SER A 491 74.17 5.15 -33.55
C SER A 491 72.73 5.66 -33.36
N ASN A 492 71.91 5.00 -32.51
CA ASN A 492 70.50 5.34 -32.32
C ASN A 492 70.06 5.47 -30.84
N LEU A 493 70.98 5.29 -29.89
CA LEU A 493 70.80 5.53 -28.45
C LEU A 493 70.78 7.04 -28.13
N ALA A 494 69.76 7.75 -28.63
CA ALA A 494 69.42 9.10 -28.18
C ALA A 494 68.27 9.04 -27.16
N PHE A 495 68.29 9.96 -26.19
CA PHE A 495 67.22 10.12 -25.20
C PHE A 495 65.89 10.41 -25.92
N GLY A 496 64.81 9.69 -25.57
CA GLY A 496 63.51 9.78 -26.23
C GLY A 496 63.33 8.86 -27.45
N ARG A 497 64.36 8.12 -27.89
CA ARG A 497 64.28 7.22 -29.06
C ARG A 497 64.06 5.76 -28.69
N ILE A 498 64.15 5.41 -27.40
CA ILE A 498 63.95 4.05 -26.92
C ILE A 498 62.45 3.76 -26.94
N ILE A 499 62.08 2.63 -27.54
CA ILE A 499 60.70 2.14 -27.60
C ILE A 499 60.41 1.26 -26.38
N GLY A 500 61.35 0.36 -26.06
CA GLY A 500 61.17 -0.62 -25.00
C GLY A 500 62.14 -1.79 -25.10
N THR A 501 61.81 -2.88 -24.43
CA THR A 501 62.64 -4.09 -24.36
C THR A 501 61.98 -5.24 -25.13
N ALA A 502 62.70 -5.90 -26.03
CA ALA A 502 62.20 -7.07 -26.75
C ALA A 502 61.84 -8.19 -25.77
N LEU A 503 60.66 -8.77 -25.91
CA LEU A 503 60.20 -9.94 -25.15
C LEU A 503 60.43 -11.25 -25.91
N GLU A 504 60.62 -11.18 -27.22
CA GLU A 504 60.88 -12.33 -28.09
C GLU A 504 61.97 -12.04 -29.13
N ALA A 505 62.43 -13.10 -29.80
CA ALA A 505 63.33 -12.98 -30.94
C ALA A 505 62.55 -12.66 -32.24
N PRO A 506 63.16 -11.96 -33.22
CA PRO A 506 62.52 -11.70 -34.50
C PRO A 506 62.14 -12.99 -35.20
N LYS A 507 60.91 -13.08 -35.68
CA LYS A 507 60.50 -14.18 -36.56
C LYS A 507 61.13 -13.96 -37.94
N VAL A 508 61.78 -15.01 -38.46
CA VAL A 508 62.57 -14.96 -39.73
C VAL A 508 61.65 -14.99 -40.97
N GLU A 509 60.37 -15.34 -40.79
CA GLU A 509 59.31 -15.27 -41.81
C GLU A 509 58.09 -14.52 -41.23
N GLY A 510 57.68 -13.42 -41.88
CA GLY A 510 56.52 -12.61 -41.51
C GLY A 510 56.79 -11.10 -41.45
N ASP A 511 55.73 -10.29 -41.32
CA ASP A 511 55.61 -8.82 -41.46
C ASP A 511 56.51 -7.93 -40.56
N GLY A 512 57.55 -8.49 -39.94
CA GLY A 512 58.53 -7.76 -39.12
C GLY A 512 58.05 -7.43 -37.71
N LEU A 513 56.98 -8.05 -37.21
CA LEU A 513 56.46 -7.80 -35.86
C LEU A 513 57.28 -8.52 -34.76
N VAL A 514 57.56 -7.81 -33.67
CA VAL A 514 58.24 -8.33 -32.47
C VAL A 514 57.48 -7.90 -31.22
N TRP A 515 57.22 -8.81 -30.28
CA TRP A 515 56.73 -8.44 -28.95
C TRP A 515 57.76 -7.62 -28.18
N VAL A 516 57.37 -6.44 -27.74
CA VAL A 516 58.19 -5.49 -26.98
C VAL A 516 57.42 -5.07 -25.74
N LEU A 517 58.09 -5.06 -24.60
CA LEU A 517 57.63 -4.35 -23.42
C LEU A 517 57.90 -2.86 -23.64
N VAL A 518 56.88 -2.16 -24.13
CA VAL A 518 56.90 -0.73 -24.45
C VAL A 518 57.05 0.04 -23.15
N MET A 519 58.12 0.81 -23.08
CA MET A 519 58.45 1.75 -22.00
C MET A 519 59.35 2.82 -22.62
N PRO A 520 58.77 3.82 -23.29
CA PRO A 520 59.54 4.87 -23.93
C PRO A 520 60.44 5.59 -22.91
N ARG A 521 61.69 5.88 -23.29
CA ARG A 521 62.70 6.52 -22.43
C ARG A 521 63.52 7.56 -23.15
#